data_AF-Q92J53-F1
#
_entry.id   AF-Q92J53-F1
#
_cell.length_a   1.000
_cell.length_b   1.000
_cell.length_c   1.000
_cell.angle_alpha   90.00
_cell.angle_beta   90.00
_cell.angle_gamma   90.00
#
_symmetry.space_group_name_H-M   'P 1'
#
loop_
_entity.id
_entity.type
_entity.pdbx_description
1 polymer ?
#
loop_
_entity_poly.entity_id
_entity_poly.type
_entity_poly.pdbx_seq_one_letter_code
_entity_poly.pdbx_strand_id
1 'polypeptide(L)'
;MRMLFSKVVTFTLENHEWTKPVTLLSYENTIFGMLSDDEEEDALITIENSIVPPTIYLWDKTHELKVIRKPLYPFDSKNYVVDQKEATSSDGVKIPYFIVYKKGTKIVRIQHYLKHTAVFK
;
A
#
# COMPACT_ATOMS: atom_id res chain seq x y z
N MET A 1 -3.58 8.59 -14.76
CA MET A 1 -3.72 7.52 -13.76
C MET A 1 -3.11 8.01 -12.47
N ARG A 2 -3.93 8.17 -11.43
CA ARG A 2 -3.45 8.54 -10.10
C ARG A 2 -2.94 7.28 -9.41
N MET A 3 -1.64 7.20 -9.22
CA MET A 3 -1.03 6.08 -8.55
C MET A 3 -1.28 6.16 -7.03
N LEU A 4 -1.50 5.01 -6.40
CA LEU A 4 -1.78 4.90 -4.97
C LEU A 4 -0.47 4.66 -4.22
N PHE A 5 -0.19 5.52 -3.25
CA PHE A 5 1.02 5.48 -2.44
C PHE A 5 0.63 5.46 -0.96
N SER A 6 1.37 4.68 -0.19
CA SER A 6 1.45 4.91 1.25
C SER A 6 2.51 5.97 1.51
N LYS A 7 2.11 7.04 2.21
CA LYS A 7 3.03 8.06 2.71
C LYS A 7 2.93 8.12 4.22
N VAL A 8 4.04 7.86 4.88
CA VAL A 8 4.15 7.96 6.34
C VAL A 8 5.08 9.12 6.66
N VAL A 9 4.61 9.99 7.54
CA VAL A 9 5.40 11.13 8.05
C VAL A 9 5.45 11.08 9.57
N THR A 10 6.55 11.57 10.12
CA THR A 10 6.78 11.67 11.56
C THR A 10 6.97 13.13 11.92
N PHE A 11 6.49 13.52 13.09
CA PHE A 11 6.63 14.85 13.65
C PHE A 11 6.56 14.73 15.17
N THR A 12 7.03 15.75 15.87
CA THR A 12 7.05 15.79 17.34
C THR A 12 6.68 17.19 17.82
N LEU A 13 6.39 17.32 19.11
CA LEU A 13 6.14 18.60 19.76
C LEU A 13 7.44 19.09 20.41
N GLU A 14 7.95 20.22 19.94
CA GLU A 14 9.14 20.89 20.48
C GLU A 14 8.76 22.30 20.91
N ASN A 15 9.07 22.68 22.16
CA ASN A 15 8.76 24.02 22.70
C ASN A 15 7.28 24.43 22.55
N HIS A 16 6.34 23.49 22.69
CA HIS A 16 4.90 23.68 22.47
C HIS A 16 4.48 23.97 21.02
N GLU A 17 5.37 23.72 20.05
CA GLU A 17 5.09 23.85 18.62
C GLU A 17 5.32 22.52 17.90
N TRP A 18 4.50 22.23 16.89
CA TRP A 18 4.66 21.03 16.07
C TRP A 18 5.82 21.21 15.08
N THR A 19 6.72 20.24 15.03
CA THR A 19 7.80 20.23 14.05
C THR A 19 7.28 19.98 12.63
N LYS A 20 8.10 20.33 11.63
CA LYS A 20 7.78 20.01 10.23
C LYS A 20 7.81 18.50 10.03
N PRO A 21 6.79 17.89 9.39
CA PRO A 21 6.78 16.46 9.17
C PRO A 21 7.95 15.99 8.30
N VAL A 22 8.65 14.95 8.76
CA VAL A 22 9.71 14.24 8.03
C VAL A 22 9.11 12.99 7.41
N THR A 23 9.47 12.67 6.17
CA THR A 23 8.95 11.47 5.50
C THR A 23 9.72 10.23 5.97
N LEU A 24 9.02 9.30 6.61
CA LEU A 24 9.56 7.99 7.00
C LEU A 24 9.43 6.97 5.86
N LEU A 25 8.31 7.00 5.15
CA LEU A 25 8.00 6.05 4.08
C LEU A 25 7.30 6.75 2.92
N SER A 26 7.73 6.46 1.69
CA SER A 26 7.06 6.92 0.47
C SER A 26 7.28 5.91 -0.65
N TYR A 27 6.54 4.80 -0.61
CA TYR A 27 6.62 3.75 -1.61
C TYR A 27 5.27 3.52 -2.29
N GLU A 28 5.33 3.20 -3.58
CA GLU A 28 4.16 2.81 -4.37
C GLU A 28 3.67 1.43 -3.93
N ASN A 29 2.37 1.17 -4.10
CA ASN A 29 1.74 -0.12 -3.83
C ASN A 29 1.99 -0.69 -2.42
N THR A 30 2.41 0.13 -1.47
CA THR A 30 2.80 -0.34 -0.14
C THR A 30 1.62 -0.25 0.81
N ILE A 31 1.45 -1.28 1.63
CA ILE A 31 0.52 -1.31 2.76
C ILE A 31 1.37 -1.17 4.02
N PHE A 32 0.95 -0.29 4.91
CA PHE A 32 1.66 0.06 6.15
C PHE A 32 0.79 -0.25 7.37
N GLY A 33 1.38 -0.89 8.36
CA GLY A 33 0.80 -1.09 9.69
C GLY A 33 1.81 -0.75 10.77
N MET A 34 1.33 -0.34 11.95
CA MET A 34 2.16 0.02 13.09
C MET A 34 1.49 -0.43 14.39
N LEU A 35 2.31 -0.91 15.31
CA LEU A 35 1.97 -1.15 16.71
C LEU A 35 2.91 -0.32 17.56
N SER A 36 2.36 0.55 18.40
CA SER A 36 3.10 1.48 19.24
C SER A 36 2.30 1.76 20.52
N ASP A 37 3.01 2.18 21.56
CA ASP A 37 2.47 2.65 22.82
C ASP A 37 3.15 3.99 23.16
N ASP A 38 2.51 4.90 23.88
CA ASP A 38 3.10 6.18 24.26
C ASP A 38 4.06 6.06 25.45
N GLU A 39 4.01 4.96 26.21
CA GLU A 39 4.96 4.63 27.26
C GLU A 39 6.23 3.91 26.74
N GLU A 40 6.21 3.41 25.50
CA GLU A 40 7.32 2.69 24.88
C GLU A 40 8.05 3.55 23.84
N GLU A 41 9.39 3.55 23.88
CA GLU A 41 10.22 4.26 22.88
C GLU A 41 10.27 3.55 21.52
N ASP A 42 9.89 2.26 21.51
CA ASP A 42 10.01 1.37 20.36
C ASP A 42 8.63 1.11 19.71
N ALA A 43 8.60 1.07 18.38
CA ALA A 43 7.42 0.68 17.62
C ALA A 43 7.71 -0.48 16.66
N LEU A 44 6.69 -1.32 16.44
CA LEU A 44 6.74 -2.37 15.42
C LEU A 44 6.01 -1.91 14.18
N ILE A 45 6.73 -1.83 13.07
CA ILE A 45 6.21 -1.42 11.77
C ILE A 45 6.14 -2.64 10.85
N THR A 46 5.00 -2.82 10.19
CA THR A 46 4.81 -3.83 9.15
C THR A 46 4.71 -3.15 7.79
N ILE A 47 5.55 -3.58 6.84
CA ILE A 47 5.53 -3.10 5.46
C ILE A 47 5.36 -4.29 4.54
N GLU A 48 4.35 -4.22 3.67
CA GLU A 48 4.04 -5.27 2.70
C GLU A 48 3.41 -4.71 1.42
N ASN A 49 3.17 -5.58 0.44
CA ASN A 49 2.23 -5.32 -0.63
C ASN A 49 1.55 -6.61 -1.10
N SER A 50 0.70 -6.54 -2.11
CA SER A 50 -0.08 -7.70 -2.58
C SER A 50 0.74 -8.90 -3.06
N ILE A 51 2.05 -8.75 -3.35
CA ILE A 51 2.95 -9.84 -3.78
C ILE A 51 4.27 -9.87 -3.00
N VAL A 52 4.50 -8.97 -2.07
CA VAL A 52 5.69 -8.96 -1.22
C VAL A 52 5.20 -9.20 0.20
N PRO A 53 5.44 -10.41 0.73
CA PRO A 53 5.10 -10.76 2.10
C PRO A 53 5.58 -9.74 3.14
N PRO A 54 4.88 -9.62 4.28
CA PRO A 54 5.17 -8.61 5.29
C PRO A 54 6.55 -8.79 5.91
N THR A 55 7.29 -7.69 5.97
CA THR A 55 8.49 -7.56 6.80
C THR A 55 8.15 -6.73 8.03
N ILE A 56 8.54 -7.21 9.21
CA ILE A 56 8.38 -6.49 10.48
C ILE A 56 9.70 -5.79 10.79
N TYR A 57 9.60 -4.50 11.07
CA TYR A 57 10.69 -3.61 11.43
C TYR A 57 10.50 -3.12 12.86
N LEU A 58 11.61 -3.02 13.59
CA LEU A 58 11.70 -2.22 14.81
C LEU A 58 12.03 -0.79 14.39
N TRP A 59 11.27 0.16 14.91
CA TRP A 59 11.58 1.58 14.86
C TRP A 59 11.89 2.03 16.28
N ASP A 60 13.16 2.37 16.53
CA ASP A 60 13.65 2.74 17.85
C ASP A 60 14.07 4.23 17.91
N LYS A 61 14.63 4.65 19.04
CA LYS A 61 15.14 6.00 19.29
C LYS A 61 16.19 6.54 18.29
N THR A 62 16.80 5.69 17.47
CA THR A 62 17.67 6.14 16.37
C THR A 62 16.85 6.69 15.19
N HIS A 63 15.53 6.52 15.23
CA HIS A 63 14.57 6.79 14.18
C HIS A 63 14.82 6.02 12.88
N GLU A 64 15.52 4.90 12.95
CA GLU A 64 15.80 4.00 11.82
C GLU A 64 14.90 2.76 11.85
N LEU A 65 14.59 2.22 10.66
CA LEU A 65 13.86 0.95 10.52
C LEU A 65 14.82 -0.23 10.47
N LYS A 66 14.80 -1.07 11.50
CA LYS A 66 15.63 -2.28 11.60
C LYS A 66 14.79 -3.52 11.36
N VAL A 67 15.16 -4.37 10.40
CA VAL A 67 14.44 -5.61 10.14
C VAL A 67 14.57 -6.55 11.35
N ILE A 68 13.43 -6.95 11.94
CA ILE A 68 13.40 -7.94 13.02
C ILE A 68 12.79 -9.28 12.61
N ARG A 69 11.89 -9.28 11.61
CA ARG A 69 11.28 -10.51 11.14
C ARG A 69 10.92 -10.45 9.67
N LYS A 70 11.24 -11.53 8.97
CA LYS A 70 10.80 -11.82 7.60
C LYS A 70 9.99 -13.11 7.59
N PRO A 71 9.14 -13.32 6.58
CA PRO A 71 8.37 -14.54 6.45
C PRO A 71 9.31 -15.72 6.18
N LEU A 72 9.03 -16.86 6.81
CA LEU A 72 9.81 -18.09 6.65
C LEU A 72 9.27 -19.00 5.54
N TYR A 73 8.05 -18.73 5.06
CA TYR A 73 7.45 -19.51 3.99
C TYR A 73 8.00 -19.09 2.63
N PRO A 74 8.15 -20.03 1.68
CA PRO A 74 8.65 -19.72 0.36
C PRO A 74 7.58 -18.99 -0.46
N PHE A 75 7.84 -17.74 -0.81
CA PHE A 75 7.06 -17.01 -1.82
C PHE A 75 8.00 -16.17 -2.67
N ASP A 76 8.04 -16.45 -3.98
CA ASP A 76 8.86 -15.69 -4.93
C ASP A 76 8.02 -14.66 -5.67
N SER A 77 8.05 -13.42 -5.16
CA SER A 77 7.36 -12.27 -5.71
C SER A 77 7.73 -11.97 -7.16
N LYS A 78 8.91 -12.40 -7.63
CA LYS A 78 9.36 -12.19 -9.00
C LYS A 78 8.49 -12.91 -10.03
N ASN A 79 7.69 -13.89 -9.61
CA ASN A 79 6.77 -14.62 -10.49
C ASN A 79 5.43 -13.90 -10.71
N TYR A 80 5.17 -12.80 -10.00
CA TYR A 80 3.89 -12.10 -10.01
C TYR A 80 4.03 -10.64 -10.44
N VAL A 81 2.90 -10.03 -10.78
CA VAL A 81 2.76 -8.62 -11.16
C VAL A 81 1.57 -8.04 -10.40
N VAL A 82 1.71 -6.79 -9.95
CA VAL A 82 0.61 -5.96 -9.44
C VAL A 82 0.41 -4.83 -10.43
N ASP A 83 -0.70 -4.86 -11.15
CA ASP A 83 -1.12 -3.80 -12.06
C ASP A 83 -2.14 -2.91 -11.36
N GLN A 84 -1.80 -1.64 -11.10
CA GLN A 84 -2.79 -0.64 -10.75
C GLN A 84 -3.43 -0.07 -12.02
N LYS A 85 -4.77 -0.06 -12.07
CA LYS A 85 -5.57 0.43 -13.21
C LYS A 85 -6.71 1.31 -12.71
N GLU A 86 -7.36 2.01 -13.64
CA GLU A 86 -8.53 2.85 -13.37
C GLU A 86 -9.67 2.47 -14.30
N ALA A 87 -10.86 2.27 -13.74
CA ALA A 87 -12.11 2.17 -14.47
C ALA A 87 -12.80 3.54 -14.49
N THR A 88 -13.62 3.81 -15.50
CA THR A 88 -14.49 4.99 -15.50
C THR A 88 -15.89 4.53 -15.16
N SER A 89 -16.42 5.02 -14.04
CA SER A 89 -17.79 4.81 -13.60
C SER A 89 -18.79 5.49 -14.56
N SER A 90 -20.08 5.15 -14.47
CA SER A 90 -21.14 5.71 -15.32
C SER A 90 -21.31 7.23 -15.16
N ASP A 91 -20.92 7.77 -14.01
CA ASP A 91 -20.92 9.20 -13.68
C ASP A 91 -19.58 9.90 -14.02
N GLY A 92 -18.64 9.20 -14.66
CA GLY A 92 -17.34 9.73 -15.07
C GLY A 92 -16.25 9.64 -14.00
N VAL A 93 -16.57 9.25 -12.76
CA VAL A 93 -15.58 9.08 -11.68
C VAL A 93 -14.57 7.99 -12.04
N LYS A 94 -13.29 8.25 -11.79
CA LYS A 94 -12.23 7.24 -11.94
C LYS A 94 -12.14 6.39 -10.69
N ILE A 95 -12.33 5.09 -10.85
CA ILE A 95 -12.26 4.11 -9.76
C ILE A 95 -10.96 3.31 -9.90
N PRO A 96 -9.98 3.49 -9.00
CA PRO A 96 -8.75 2.71 -9.03
C PRO A 96 -9.02 1.27 -8.60
N TYR A 97 -8.30 0.33 -9.20
CA TYR A 97 -8.31 -1.08 -8.82
C TYR A 97 -6.95 -1.73 -9.08
N PHE A 98 -6.69 -2.84 -8.41
CA PHE A 98 -5.47 -3.62 -8.58
C PHE A 98 -5.79 -4.97 -9.21
N ILE A 99 -4.97 -5.41 -10.16
CA ILE A 99 -4.98 -6.79 -10.67
C ILE A 99 -3.67 -7.44 -10.26
N VAL A 100 -3.75 -8.56 -9.56
CA VAL A 100 -2.60 -9.38 -9.17
C VAL A 100 -2.63 -10.69 -9.94
N TYR A 101 -1.53 -11.02 -10.62
CA TYR A 101 -1.49 -12.20 -11.49
C TYR A 101 -0.07 -12.71 -11.69
N LYS A 102 0.05 -13.99 -12.09
CA LYS A 102 1.34 -14.60 -12.43
C LYS A 102 1.86 -14.06 -13.76
N LYS A 103 3.16 -13.79 -13.86
CA LYS A 103 3.81 -13.40 -15.13
C LYS A 103 3.50 -14.42 -16.22
N GLY A 104 3.26 -13.92 -17.43
CA GLY A 104 2.85 -14.73 -18.57
C GLY A 104 1.35 -15.04 -18.66
N THR A 105 0.55 -14.68 -17.65
CA THR A 105 -0.92 -14.79 -17.74
C THR A 105 -1.44 -13.84 -18.81
N LYS A 106 -2.21 -14.35 -19.78
CA LYS A 106 -2.93 -13.51 -20.76
C LYS A 106 -4.14 -12.88 -20.09
N ILE A 107 -4.07 -11.57 -19.85
CA ILE A 107 -5.22 -10.80 -19.39
C ILE A 107 -6.04 -10.36 -20.61
N VAL A 108 -7.16 -11.02 -20.83
CA VAL A 108 -8.15 -10.61 -21.85
C VAL A 108 -9.13 -9.62 -21.24
N ARG A 109 -9.18 -8.42 -21.81
CA ARG A 109 -10.17 -7.40 -21.46
C ARG A 109 -11.48 -7.71 -22.18
N ILE A 110 -12.42 -8.34 -21.49
CA ILE A 110 -13.78 -8.53 -22.02
C ILE A 110 -14.51 -7.18 -21.86
N GLN A 111 -14.63 -6.40 -22.95
CA GLN A 111 -15.42 -5.16 -22.98
C GLN A 111 -16.94 -5.42 -23.09
N HIS A 112 -17.45 -6.50 -22.50
CA HIS A 112 -18.86 -6.86 -22.60
C HIS A 112 -19.58 -6.50 -21.30
N TYR A 113 -20.72 -5.81 -21.44
CA TYR A 113 -21.65 -5.33 -20.39
C TYR A 113 -21.50 -3.89 -19.88
N LEU A 114 -21.85 -2.92 -20.73
CA LEU A 114 -22.58 -1.69 -20.34
C LEU A 114 -23.61 -1.30 -21.43
N LYS A 115 -24.35 -2.28 -21.99
CA LYS A 115 -25.45 -2.04 -22.95
C LYS A 115 -26.82 -2.46 -22.41
N HIS A 116 -27.04 -2.39 -21.10
CA HIS A 116 -28.39 -2.47 -20.55
C HIS A 116 -28.76 -1.13 -19.93
N THR A 117 -29.28 -0.25 -20.79
CA THR A 117 -30.16 0.84 -20.36
C THR A 117 -31.37 0.18 -19.70
N ALA A 118 -31.43 0.19 -18.37
CA ALA A 118 -32.65 -0.17 -17.65
C ALA A 118 -33.67 0.95 -17.88
N VAL A 119 -34.51 0.77 -18.91
CA VAL A 119 -35.76 1.54 -19.03
C VAL A 119 -36.75 0.88 -18.07
N PHE A 120 -36.95 1.48 -16.91
CA PHE A 120 -38.11 1.17 -16.08
C PHE A 120 -39.32 1.84 -16.72
N LYS A 121 -40.26 1.02 -17.18
CA LYS A 121 -41.63 1.41 -17.51
C LYS A 121 -42.46 1.49 -16.25
#